data_AF-A0A960MQM5-F1
#
_entry.id   AF-A0A960MQM5-F1
#
_cell.length_a   1.000
_cell.length_b   1.000
_cell.length_c   1.000
_cell.angle_alpha   90.00
_cell.angle_beta   90.00
_cell.angle_gamma   90.00
#
_symmetry.space_group_name_H-M   'P 1'
#
loop_
_entity.id
_entity.type
_entity.pdbx_description
1 polymer ?
#
loop_
_entity_poly.entity_id
_entity_poly.type
_entity_poly.pdbx_seq_one_letter_code
_entity_poly.pdbx_strand_id
1 'polypeptide(L)' 'QVDIKEALSAISVIKLGADLGWITGLTDKELNKIFFEVRRGHLSLGSQETLSQEKLAQKRAEYLQSALKTLTINI' A
#
# COMPACT_ATOMS: atom_id res chain seq x y z
N GLN A 1 1.37 -10.75 7.56
CA GLN A 1 0.97 -9.48 8.19
C GLN A 1 2.01 -8.44 7.80
N VAL A 2 1.65 -7.17 7.63
CA VAL A 2 2.58 -6.10 7.22
C VAL A 2 2.51 -4.95 8.21
N ASP A 3 3.64 -4.57 8.80
CA ASP A 3 3.70 -3.39 9.66
C ASP A 3 3.60 -2.09 8.84
N ILE A 4 3.21 -0.99 9.47
CA ILE A 4 3.15 0.30 8.78
C ILE A 4 4.51 0.75 8.25
N LYS A 5 5.61 0.53 8.99
CA LYS A 5 6.96 0.93 8.54
C LYS A 5 7.35 0.15 7.28
N GLU A 6 7.10 -1.15 7.29
CA GLU A 6 7.36 -2.04 6.15
C GLU A 6 6.54 -1.64 4.93
N ALA A 7 5.23 -1.39 5.11
CA ALA A 7 4.35 -0.92 4.04
C ALA A 7 4.84 0.38 3.40
N LEU A 8 5.20 1.38 4.23
CA LEU A 8 5.64 2.68 3.72
C LEU A 8 7.00 2.59 3.00
N SER A 9 7.91 1.76 3.51
CA SER A 9 9.19 1.49 2.84
C SER A 9 8.97 0.83 1.48
N ALA A 10 8.11 -0.19 1.39
CA ALA A 10 7.80 -0.85 0.12
C ALA A 10 7.17 0.11 -0.90
N ILE A 11 6.20 0.93 -0.47
CA ILE A 11 5.58 1.95 -1.31
C ILE A 11 6.62 2.97 -1.81
N SER A 12 7.59 3.34 -0.98
CA SER A 12 8.68 4.26 -1.37
C SER A 12 9.57 3.67 -2.46
N VAL A 13 9.89 2.38 -2.37
CA VAL A 13 10.63 1.66 -3.42
C VAL A 13 9.81 1.58 -4.72
N ILE A 14 8.51 1.35 -4.62
CA ILE A 14 7.61 1.34 -5.79
C ILE A 14 7.57 2.71 -6.46
N LYS A 15 7.49 3.80 -5.66
CA LYS A 15 7.54 5.17 -6.19
C LYS A 15 8.83 5.43 -6.94
N LEU A 16 9.96 5.08 -6.33
CA LEU A 16 11.27 5.23 -6.96
C LEU A 16 11.36 4.42 -8.26
N GLY A 17 10.92 3.16 -8.26
CA GLY A 17 10.89 2.33 -9.46
C GLY A 17 9.99 2.89 -10.55
N ALA A 18 8.86 3.49 -10.19
CA ALA A 18 7.98 4.18 -11.15
C ALA A 18 8.65 5.43 -11.73
N ASP A 19 9.32 6.23 -10.90
CA ASP A 19 10.07 7.42 -11.32
C ASP A 19 11.23 7.09 -12.27
N LEU A 20 11.84 5.94 -12.08
CA LEU A 20 12.91 5.41 -12.95
C LEU A 20 12.37 4.68 -14.19
N GLY A 21 11.05 4.52 -14.32
CA GLY A 21 10.41 3.79 -15.42
C GLY A 21 10.52 2.27 -15.34
N TRP A 22 11.02 1.71 -14.23
CA TRP A 22 11.12 0.27 -13.99
C TRP A 22 9.79 -0.35 -13.59
N ILE A 23 8.86 0.45 -13.05
CA ILE A 23 7.56 -0.02 -12.61
C ILE A 23 6.48 0.78 -13.33
N THR A 24 5.50 0.08 -13.89
CA THR A 24 4.35 0.67 -14.58
C THR A 24 3.05 0.03 -14.09
N GLY A 25 1.89 0.56 -14.52
CA GLY A 25 0.57 0.03 -14.13
C GLY A 25 -0.09 0.71 -12.92
N LEU A 26 0.54 1.78 -12.40
CA LEU A 26 -0.06 2.73 -11.45
C LEU A 26 0.34 4.15 -11.81
N THR A 27 -0.59 5.09 -11.65
CA THR A 27 -0.35 6.52 -11.69
C THR A 27 0.14 7.03 -10.34
N ASP A 28 0.80 8.19 -10.32
CA ASP A 28 1.17 8.88 -9.07
C ASP A 28 -0.02 9.12 -8.14
N LYS A 29 -1.20 9.40 -8.72
CA LYS A 29 -2.44 9.59 -7.96
C LYS A 29 -2.85 8.31 -7.23
N GLU A 30 -2.76 7.16 -7.90
CA GLU A 30 -3.09 5.86 -7.31
C GLU A 30 -2.06 5.47 -6.25
N LEU A 31 -0.78 5.70 -6.50
CA LEU A 31 0.28 5.42 -5.54
C LEU A 31 0.16 6.28 -4.27
N ASN A 32 -0.15 7.57 -4.44
CA ASN A 32 -0.44 8.47 -3.32
C ASN A 32 -1.69 8.01 -2.55
N LYS A 33 -2.73 7.54 -3.24
CA LYS A 33 -3.91 6.96 -2.58
C LYS A 33 -3.51 5.75 -1.72
N ILE A 34 -2.74 4.81 -2.26
CA ILE A 34 -2.25 3.63 -1.53
C ILE A 34 -1.45 4.05 -0.29
N PHE A 35 -0.60 5.06 -0.44
CA PHE A 35 0.18 5.62 0.67
C PHE A 35 -0.73 6.11 1.80
N PHE A 36 -1.81 6.83 1.52
CA PHE A 36 -2.76 7.26 2.56
C PHE A 36 -3.57 6.11 3.14
N GLU A 37 -4.13 5.26 2.28
CA GLU A 37 -5.06 4.20 2.66
C GLU A 37 -4.43 3.10 3.52
N VAL A 38 -3.12 2.86 3.43
CA VAL A 38 -2.44 1.85 4.27
C VAL A 38 -2.30 2.26 5.75
N ARG A 39 -2.61 3.52 6.08
CA ARG A 39 -2.53 4.03 7.46
C ARG A 39 -3.73 3.59 8.29
N ARG A 40 -3.51 3.43 9.59
CA ARG A 40 -4.52 2.98 10.56
C ARG A 40 -5.84 3.75 10.45
N GLY A 41 -5.80 5.08 10.35
CA GLY A 41 -7.00 5.91 10.31
C GLY A 41 -7.90 5.54 9.12
N HIS A 42 -7.32 5.42 7.94
CA HIS A 42 -8.05 5.07 6.71
C HIS A 42 -8.54 3.63 6.74
N LEU A 43 -7.70 2.68 7.15
CA LEU A 43 -8.10 1.27 7.27
C LEU A 43 -9.23 1.06 8.29
N SER A 44 -9.21 1.78 9.40
CA SER A 44 -10.22 1.65 10.46
C SER A 44 -11.55 2.31 10.05
N LEU A 45 -11.50 3.40 9.28
CA LEU A 45 -12.67 4.03 8.68
C LEU A 45 -13.37 3.07 7.71
N GLY A 46 -12.60 2.33 6.90
CA GLY A 46 -13.14 1.35 5.95
C GLY A 46 -13.76 0.12 6.61
N SER A 47 -13.34 -0.24 7.84
CA SER A 47 -13.80 -1.46 8.52
C SER A 47 -14.92 -1.25 9.54
N GLN A 48 -15.32 0.00 9.86
CA GLN A 48 -16.31 0.33 10.89
C GLN A 48 -16.06 -0.32 12.28
N GLU A 49 -14.84 -0.77 12.53
CA GLU A 49 -14.42 -1.49 13.73
C GLU A 49 -13.12 -0.90 14.29
N THR A 50 -12.99 -0.86 15.61
CA THR A 50 -11.70 -0.66 16.27
C THR A 50 -10.83 -1.91 16.06
N LEU A 51 -10.01 -1.88 15.02
CA LEU A 51 -9.07 -2.96 14.71
C LEU A 51 -7.94 -3.02 15.74
N SER A 52 -7.67 -4.23 16.26
CA SER A 52 -6.45 -4.50 17.02
C SER A 52 -5.20 -4.32 16.15
N GLN A 53 -4.03 -4.17 16.77
CA GLN A 53 -2.77 -3.97 16.03
C GLN A 53 -2.47 -5.12 15.06
N GLU A 54 -2.80 -6.36 15.46
CA GLU A 54 -2.61 -7.56 14.65
C GLU A 54 -3.57 -7.60 13.45
N LYS A 55 -4.87 -7.31 13.68
CA LYS A 55 -5.87 -7.20 12.61
C LYS A 55 -5.52 -6.07 11.63
N LEU A 56 -4.98 -4.96 12.11
CA LEU A 56 -4.49 -3.86 11.26
C LEU A 56 -3.35 -4.32 10.34
N ALA A 57 -2.40 -5.10 10.88
CA ALA A 57 -1.28 -5.60 10.09
C ALA A 57 -1.73 -6.63 9.03
N GLN A 58 -2.75 -7.42 9.32
CA GLN A 58 -3.39 -8.28 8.32
C GLN A 58 -4.13 -7.46 7.26
N LYS A 59 -4.98 -6.51 7.66
CA LYS A 59 -5.75 -5.67 6.73
C LYS A 59 -4.85 -4.84 5.80
N ARG A 60 -3.71 -4.36 6.28
CA ARG A 60 -2.68 -3.72 5.42
C ARG A 60 -2.20 -4.64 4.33
N ALA A 61 -1.87 -5.88 4.68
CA ALA A 61 -1.37 -6.87 3.72
C ALA A 61 -2.43 -7.17 2.64
N GLU A 62 -3.69 -7.39 3.06
CA GLU A 62 -4.82 -7.62 2.15
C GLU A 62 -5.03 -6.42 1.20
N TYR A 63 -5.02 -5.20 1.75
CA TYR A 63 -5.17 -3.99 0.96
C TYR A 63 -4.04 -3.84 -0.06
N LEU A 64 -2.78 -3.94 0.36
CA LEU A 64 -1.63 -3.83 -0.53
C LEU A 64 -1.64 -4.90 -1.62
N GLN A 65 -1.97 -6.15 -1.27
CA GLN A 65 -2.06 -7.23 -2.25
C GLN A 65 -3.12 -6.94 -3.31
N SER A 66 -4.25 -6.34 -2.94
CA SER A 66 -5.28 -5.95 -3.90
C SER A 66 -4.88 -4.75 -4.75
N ALA A 67 -4.25 -3.73 -4.14
CA ALA A 67 -3.93 -2.46 -4.78
C ALA A 67 -2.72 -2.54 -5.71
N LEU A 68 -1.80 -3.47 -5.47
CA LEU A 68 -0.56 -3.64 -6.23
C LEU A 68 -0.66 -4.71 -7.34
N LYS A 69 -1.83 -5.36 -7.50
CA LYS A 69 -2.05 -6.40 -8.52
C LYS A 69 -1.82 -5.94 -9.96
N THR A 70 -1.96 -4.64 -10.21
CA THR A 70 -1.83 -4.05 -11.55
C THR A 70 -0.39 -3.65 -11.89
N LEU A 71 0.55 -3.82 -10.97
CA LEU A 71 1.94 -3.45 -11.19
C LEU A 71 2.63 -4.39 -12.16
N THR A 72 3.34 -3.80 -13.12
CA THR A 72 4.24 -4.50 -14.03
C THR A 72 5.66 -4.00 -13.79
N ILE A 73 6.58 -4.94 -13.69
CA ILE A 73 8.02 -4.69 -13.52
C ILE A 73 8.69 -4.85 -14.89
N ASN A 74 9.38 -3.81 -15.36
CA ASN A 74 10.01 -3.69 -16.67
C ASN A 74 11.54 -3.59 -16.55
N ILE A 75 12.18 -4.50 -15.79
CA ILE A 75 13.64 -4.60 -15.64
C ILE A 75 14.20 -5.77 -16.43
#